data_AF-A0A7V6DZ84-F1
#
_entry.id   AF-A0A7V6DZ84-F1
#
_cell.length_a   1.000
_cell.length_b   1.000
_cell.length_c   1.000
_cell.angle_alpha   90.00
_cell.angle_beta   90.00
_cell.angle_gamma   90.00
#
_symmetry.space_group_name_H-M   'P 1'
#
loop_
_entity.id
_entity.type
_entity.pdbx_description
1 polymer ?
#
loop_
_entity_poly.entity_id
_entity_poly.type
_entity_poly.pdbx_seq_one_letter_code
_entity_poly.pdbx_strand_id
1 'polypeptide(L)' 'EFGHPILTTSVKNNEEETTEYFTDPELIHERYRSFVDIVIDGGYGNLTASTIVDCTGEMPVILRQGAGILEI' A
#
# COMPACT_ATOMS: atom_id res chain seq x y z
N GLU A 1 -1.30 18.93 -8.69
CA GLU A 1 -1.38 18.64 -7.24
C GLU A 1 -2.80 18.92 -6.78
N PHE A 2 -3.37 18.12 -5.88
CA PHE A 2 -4.79 18.20 -5.52
C PHE A 2 -5.12 19.28 -4.47
N GLY A 3 -4.12 19.85 -3.77
CA GLY A 3 -4.32 20.90 -2.77
C GLY A 3 -4.99 20.42 -1.47
N HIS A 4 -5.28 19.13 -1.35
CA HIS A 4 -5.85 18.49 -0.18
C HIS A 4 -5.34 17.05 -0.03
N PRO A 5 -5.47 16.42 1.16
CA PRO A 5 -5.12 15.01 1.34
C PRO A 5 -5.93 14.09 0.44
N ILE A 6 -5.35 12.92 0.17
CA ILE A 6 -6.03 11.81 -0.50
C ILE A 6 -6.25 10.73 0.55
N LEU A 7 -7.50 10.30 0.72
CA LEU A 7 -7.81 9.14 1.55
C LEU A 7 -7.45 7.88 0.76
N THR A 8 -6.53 7.08 1.26
CA THR A 8 -6.05 5.88 0.59
C THR A 8 -5.88 4.73 1.56
N THR A 9 -5.99 3.51 1.05
CA THR A 9 -5.53 2.30 1.73
C THR A 9 -4.61 1.52 0.80
N SER A 10 -3.76 0.67 1.36
CA SER A 10 -3.08 -0.34 0.53
C SER A 10 -4.11 -1.25 -0.15
N VAL A 11 -3.81 -1.70 -1.37
CA VAL A 11 -4.62 -2.73 -2.05
C VAL A 11 -4.48 -4.01 -1.23
N LYS A 12 -5.61 -4.52 -0.71
CA LYS A 12 -5.62 -5.66 0.22
C LYS A 12 -5.77 -6.97 -0.56
N ASN A 13 -4.99 -7.99 -0.15
CA ASN A 13 -5.10 -9.35 -0.66
C ASN A 13 -5.90 -10.26 0.29
N ASN A 14 -6.51 -11.32 -0.25
CA ASN A 14 -6.87 -12.54 0.44
C ASN A 14 -5.71 -13.54 0.31
N GLU A 15 -5.47 -14.42 1.29
CA GLU A 15 -4.23 -15.22 1.37
C GLU A 15 -3.91 -16.14 0.18
N GLU A 16 -4.79 -16.26 -0.81
CA GLU A 16 -4.68 -17.16 -1.97
C GLU A 16 -4.16 -16.52 -3.27
N GLU A 17 -4.00 -15.19 -3.35
CA GLU A 17 -3.61 -14.55 -4.64
C GLU A 17 -2.11 -14.35 -4.78
N THR A 18 -1.60 -14.54 -6.00
CA THR A 18 -0.21 -14.31 -6.33
C THR A 18 0.14 -12.83 -6.18
N THR A 19 1.34 -12.62 -5.65
CA THR A 19 2.00 -11.32 -5.42
C THR A 19 1.93 -10.33 -6.59
N GLU A 20 1.87 -10.83 -7.83
CA GLU A 20 1.89 -10.05 -9.07
C GLU A 20 0.60 -9.24 -9.31
N TYR A 21 -0.55 -9.69 -8.77
CA TYR A 21 -1.83 -8.95 -8.88
C TYR A 21 -1.88 -7.64 -8.07
N PHE A 22 -0.83 -7.32 -7.33
CA PHE A 22 -0.72 -6.11 -6.50
C PHE A 22 0.43 -5.20 -6.90
N THR A 23 1.30 -5.68 -7.79
CA THR A 23 2.48 -4.95 -8.22
C THR A 23 2.47 -4.65 -9.70
N ASP A 24 1.85 -5.50 -10.52
CA ASP A 24 1.74 -5.26 -11.95
C ASP A 24 0.49 -4.41 -12.29
N PRO A 25 0.65 -3.22 -12.87
CA PRO A 25 -0.48 -2.34 -13.21
C PRO A 25 -1.44 -2.97 -14.24
N GLU A 26 -0.97 -3.83 -15.15
CA GLU A 26 -1.83 -4.51 -16.12
C GLU A 26 -2.73 -5.52 -15.41
N LEU A 27 -2.18 -6.34 -14.51
CA LEU A 27 -2.94 -7.32 -13.73
C LEU A 27 -3.89 -6.65 -12.73
N ILE A 28 -3.47 -5.54 -12.10
CA ILE A 28 -4.33 -4.72 -11.27
C ILE A 28 -5.52 -4.19 -12.09
N HIS A 29 -5.26 -3.66 -13.29
CA HIS A 29 -6.33 -3.17 -14.16
C HIS A 29 -7.26 -4.29 -14.61
N GLU A 30 -6.75 -5.44 -15.06
CA GLU A 30 -7.55 -6.60 -15.44
C GLU A 30 -8.53 -7.00 -14.34
N ARG A 31 -8.05 -7.00 -13.09
CA ARG A 31 -8.83 -7.40 -11.92
C ARG A 31 -9.83 -6.34 -11.45
N TYR A 32 -9.42 -5.08 -11.38
CA TYR A 32 -10.17 -4.03 -10.69
C TYR A 32 -10.91 -3.05 -11.63
N ARG A 33 -10.73 -3.14 -12.96
CA ARG A 33 -11.38 -2.24 -13.94
C ARG A 33 -12.89 -2.07 -13.81
N SER A 34 -13.60 -3.03 -13.21
CA SER A 34 -15.05 -2.92 -12.98
C SER A 34 -15.42 -2.26 -11.64
N PHE A 35 -14.46 -2.08 -10.75
CA PHE A 35 -14.65 -1.54 -9.39
C PHE A 35 -14.06 -0.14 -9.21
N VAL A 36 -13.11 0.26 -10.04
CA VAL A 36 -12.44 1.58 -9.97
C VAL A 36 -12.65 2.36 -11.24
N ASP A 37 -12.69 3.68 -11.14
CA ASP A 37 -12.84 4.57 -12.30
C ASP A 37 -11.57 4.63 -13.16
N ILE A 38 -10.40 4.47 -12.53
CA ILE A 38 -9.10 4.56 -13.19
C ILE A 38 -8.04 3.73 -12.49
N VAL A 39 -7.11 3.19 -13.28
CA VAL A 39 -5.83 2.64 -12.83
C VAL A 39 -4.71 3.45 -13.46
N ILE A 40 -3.72 3.84 -12.67
CA ILE A 40 -2.57 4.63 -13.12
C ILE A 40 -1.37 3.69 -13.16
N ASP A 41 -0.79 3.51 -14.35
CA ASP A 41 0.46 2.77 -14.51
C ASP A 41 1.65 3.63 -14.05
N GLY A 42 2.27 3.20 -12.94
CA GLY A 42 3.51 3.74 -12.40
C GLY A 42 4.67 2.73 -12.42
N GLY A 43 4.55 1.65 -13.18
CA GLY A 43 5.46 0.49 -13.15
C GLY A 43 5.20 -0.46 -11.97
N TYR A 44 6.11 -1.44 -11.80
CA TYR A 44 5.97 -2.47 -10.78
C TYR A 44 6.02 -1.90 -9.35
N GLY A 45 4.98 -2.22 -8.57
CA GLY A 45 4.90 -1.89 -7.15
C GLY A 45 5.88 -2.67 -6.26
N ASN A 46 6.15 -2.15 -5.07
CA ASN A 46 6.93 -2.83 -4.03
C ASN A 46 5.99 -3.59 -3.08
N LEU A 47 6.46 -4.74 -2.59
CA LEU A 47 5.72 -5.64 -1.71
C LEU A 47 5.99 -5.39 -0.23
N THR A 48 7.12 -4.75 0.08
CA THR A 48 7.43 -4.40 1.46
C THR A 48 6.54 -3.25 1.88
N ALA A 49 5.60 -3.54 2.78
CA ALA A 49 4.69 -2.55 3.32
C ALA A 49 5.44 -1.45 4.11
N SER A 50 4.77 -0.33 4.37
CA SER A 50 5.30 0.74 5.20
C SER A 50 5.42 0.33 6.67
N THR A 51 6.35 0.97 7.37
CA THR A 51 6.43 0.92 8.83
C THR A 51 5.28 1.71 9.43
N ILE A 52 4.59 1.14 10.41
CA ILE A 52 3.52 1.78 11.17
C ILE A 52 4.02 2.00 12.58
N VAL A 53 4.03 3.26 13.01
CA VAL A 53 4.43 3.67 14.36
C VAL A 53 3.25 4.35 15.03
N ASP A 54 2.90 3.90 16.22
CA ASP A 54 1.97 4.57 17.11
C ASP A 54 2.72 5.64 17.91
N CYS A 55 2.34 6.90 17.71
CA CYS A 55 2.91 8.06 18.40
C CYS A 55 1.90 8.70 19.38
N THR A 56 0.89 7.96 19.82
CA THR A 56 -0.17 8.51 20.72
C THR A 56 0.22 8.47 22.20
N GLY A 57 1.22 7.66 22.59
CA GLY A 57 1.76 7.58 23.95
C GLY A 57 2.96 8.50 24.20
N GLU A 58 3.60 8.35 25.35
CA GLU A 58 4.81 9.11 25.70
C GLU A 58 6.04 8.71 24.87
N MET A 59 6.09 7.45 24.43
CA MET A 59 7.16 6.90 23.60
C MET A 59 6.56 6.27 22.33
N PRO A 60 7.22 6.40 21.16
CA PRO A 60 6.76 5.78 19.92
C PRO A 60 6.82 4.26 20.01
N VAL A 61 5.79 3.58 19.50
CA VAL A 61 5.70 2.11 19.47
C VAL A 61 5.60 1.63 18.03
N ILE A 62 6.50 0.74 17.62
CA ILE A 62 6.42 0.11 16.30
C ILE A 62 5.31 -0.93 16.29
N LEU A 63 4.18 -0.63 15.64
CA LEU A 63 3.09 -1.59 15.45
C LEU A 63 3.39 -2.58 14.32
N ARG A 64 4.10 -2.14 13.29
CA ARG A 64 4.57 -2.96 12.17
C ARG A 64 5.88 -2.42 11.62
N GLN A 65 6.94 -3.23 11.61
CA GLN A 65 8.19 -2.90 10.92
C GLN A 65 8.05 -3.19 9.42
N GLY A 66 8.32 -2.20 8.58
CA GLY A 66 8.25 -2.28 7.13
C GLY A 66 9.51 -1.74 6.46
N ALA A 67 9.37 -1.21 5.23
CA ALA A 67 10.50 -0.73 4.43
C ALA A 67 11.32 0.39 5.08
N GLY A 68 10.69 1.21 5.93
CA GLY A 68 11.37 2.24 6.72
C GLY A 68 11.93 1.65 8.01
N ILE A 69 13.18 1.19 7.99
CA ILE A 69 13.84 0.62 9.17
C ILE A 69 14.05 1.69 10.24
N LEU A 70 13.58 1.42 11.46
CA LEU A 70 13.72 2.31 12.61
C LEU A 70 14.40 1.53 13.75
N GLU A 71 15.35 2.18 14.40
CA GLU A 71 16.02 1.71 15.60
C GLU A 71 15.71 2.74 16.70
N ILE A 72 14.56 2.57 17.35
CA ILE A 72 14.03 3.47 18.38
C ILE A 72 13.92 2.78 19.74
#